data_AF-A0A151XKB2-F1
#
_entry.id   AF-A0A151XKB2-F1
#
_cell.length_a   1.000
_cell.length_b   1.000
_cell.length_c   1.000
_cell.angle_alpha   90.00
_cell.angle_beta   90.00
_cell.angle_gamma   90.00
#
_symmetry.space_group_name_H-M   'P 1'
#
loop_
_entity.id
_entity.type
_entity.pdbx_description
1 polymer ?
#
loop_
_entity_poly.entity_id
_entity_poly.type
_entity_poly.pdbx_seq_one_letter_code
_entity_poly.pdbx_strand_id
1 'polypeptide(L)' 'GSLTVAMAKQKWKQLRYSYIKARKKMQGYVCSDSGAKAAHPPKSSFSHYERMKFLDDSVPTVP' A
#
# COMPACT_ATOMS: atom_id res chain seq x y z
N GLY A 1 -10.76 -1.35 25.71
CA GLY A 1 -10.23 0.00 25.48
C GLY A 1 -11.11 0.71 24.48
N SER A 2 -11.74 1.82 24.87
CA SER A 2 -12.65 2.57 24.00
C SER A 2 -11.83 3.36 22.98
N LEU A 3 -11.83 2.90 21.73
CA LEU A 3 -11.21 3.63 20.63
C LEU A 3 -12.19 4.73 20.19
N THR A 4 -11.85 5.98 20.41
CA THR A 4 -12.70 7.07 19.92
C THR A 4 -12.68 7.09 18.39
N VAL A 5 -13.75 7.61 17.79
CA VAL A 5 -13.85 7.76 16.32
C VAL A 5 -12.66 8.55 15.76
N ALA A 6 -12.17 9.56 16.48
CA ALA A 6 -11.00 10.35 16.11
C ALA A 6 -9.73 9.50 16.06
N MET A 7 -9.50 8.66 17.08
CA MET A 7 -8.35 7.75 17.12
C MET A 7 -8.42 6.68 16.01
N ALA A 8 -9.62 6.18 15.71
CA ALA A 8 -9.84 5.25 14.61
C ALA A 8 -9.45 5.88 13.26
N LYS A 9 -9.90 7.11 12.99
CA LYS A 9 -9.55 7.87 11.78
C LYS A 9 -8.04 8.11 11.68
N GLN A 10 -7.39 8.48 12.78
CA GLN A 10 -5.94 8.71 12.80
C GLN A 10 -5.16 7.43 12.50
N LYS A 11 -5.51 6.31 13.14
CA LYS A 11 -4.90 5.00 12.89
C LYS A 11 -5.12 4.56 11.43
N TRP A 12 -6.31 4.78 10.88
CA TRP A 12 -6.60 4.49 9.49
C TRP A 12 -5.74 5.32 8.52
N LYS A 13 -5.55 6.61 8.81
CA LYS A 13 -4.65 7.49 8.04
C LYS A 13 -3.21 6.98 8.06
N GLN A 14 -2.70 6.59 9.23
CA GLN A 14 -1.36 6.01 9.37
C GLN A 14 -1.23 4.71 8.59
N LEU A 15 -2.24 3.84 8.67
CA LEU A 15 -2.26 2.57 7.96
C LEU A 15 -2.23 2.77 6.43
N ARG A 16 -3.07 3.68 5.90
CA ARG A 16 -3.07 4.06 4.47
C ARG A 16 -1.72 4.62 4.03
N TYR A 17 -1.11 5.49 4.83
CA TYR A 17 0.21 6.05 4.51
C TYR A 17 1.29 4.97 4.40
N SER A 18 1.32 4.03 5.36
CA SER A 18 2.24 2.89 5.34
C SER A 18 2.04 2.01 4.10
N TYR A 19 0.79 1.76 3.72
CA TYR A 19 0.46 1.02 2.52
C TYR A 19 0.89 1.74 1.24
N ILE A 20 0.58 3.04 1.08
CA ILE A 20 1.02 3.83 -0.10
C ILE A 20 2.55 3.85 -0.19
N LYS A 21 3.26 3.98 0.93
CA LYS A 21 4.73 3.94 0.97
C LYS A 21 5.26 2.57 0.54
N ALA A 22 4.65 1.49 1.02
CA ALA A 22 5.01 0.13 0.63
C ALA A 22 4.72 -0.12 -0.87
N ARG A 23 3.56 0.32 -1.35
CA ARG A 23 3.16 0.22 -2.77
C ARG A 23 4.13 1.00 -3.65
N LYS A 24 4.49 2.23 -3.29
CA LYS A 24 5.50 3.02 -3.99
C LYS A 24 6.87 2.35 -4.00
N LYS A 25 7.26 1.61 -2.95
CA LYS A 25 8.50 0.83 -2.98
C LYS A 25 8.41 -0.38 -3.92
N MET A 26 7.28 -1.08 -3.93
CA MET A 26 7.06 -2.21 -4.84
C MET A 26 6.94 -1.78 -6.31
N GLN A 27 6.32 -0.61 -6.57
CA GLN A 27 6.18 -0.03 -7.92
C GLN A 27 7.42 0.78 -8.34
N GLY A 28 8.09 1.46 -7.41
CA GLY A 28 9.31 2.22 -7.64
C GLY A 28 10.54 1.33 -7.86
N TYR A 29 10.50 0.08 -7.39
CA TYR A 29 11.41 -0.96 -7.88
C TYR A 29 11.33 -1.14 -9.42
N VAL A 30 10.21 -0.73 -10.04
CA VAL A 30 9.97 -0.85 -11.48
C VAL A 30 10.37 0.42 -12.26
N CYS A 31 10.69 1.55 -11.61
CA CYS A 31 11.05 2.79 -12.32
C CYS A 31 12.34 3.41 -11.82
N SER A 32 13.29 3.51 -12.76
CA SER A 32 14.55 4.25 -12.76
C SER A 32 15.80 3.47 -12.34
N ASP A 33 16.50 2.97 -13.36
CA ASP A 33 17.95 2.77 -13.41
C ASP A 33 18.60 1.47 -12.90
N SER A 34 18.00 0.31 -13.13
CA SER A 34 18.79 -0.92 -13.10
C SER A 34 18.18 -2.00 -13.98
N GLY A 35 18.95 -2.51 -14.94
CA GLY A 35 18.69 -3.73 -15.69
C GLY A 35 18.69 -5.01 -14.83
N ALA A 36 18.33 -4.92 -13.56
CA ALA A 36 18.05 -6.06 -12.71
C ALA A 36 16.57 -6.39 -12.84
N LYS A 37 16.23 -7.35 -13.71
CA LYS A 37 14.96 -8.07 -13.56
C LYS A 37 14.97 -8.72 -12.16
N ALA A 38 14.27 -8.16 -11.17
CA ALA A 38 13.95 -8.98 -10.01
C ALA A 38 13.16 -10.17 -10.52
N ALA A 39 13.76 -11.35 -10.37
CA ALA A 39 13.15 -12.62 -10.73
C ALA A 39 11.88 -12.91 -9.93
N HIS A 40 11.53 -12.10 -8.92
CA HIS A 40 10.34 -12.26 -8.09
C HIS A 40 9.73 -10.90 -7.72
N PRO A 41 8.39 -10.80 -7.61
CA PRO A 41 7.77 -9.61 -7.05
C PRO A 41 8.35 -9.36 -5.65
N PRO A 42 8.88 -8.15 -5.35
CA PRO A 42 9.43 -7.88 -4.03
C PRO A 42 8.30 -8.06 -3.01
N LYS A 43 8.41 -9.06 -2.13
CA LYS A 43 7.45 -9.23 -1.03
C LYS A 43 7.48 -7.95 -0.19
N SER A 44 6.32 -7.33 -0.01
CA SER A 44 6.21 -6.11 0.79
C SER A 44 6.73 -6.37 2.20
N SER A 45 7.58 -5.48 2.72
CA SER A 45 7.99 -5.52 4.13
C SER A 45 6.86 -5.10 5.08
N PHE A 46 5.69 -4.72 4.54
CA PHE A 46 4.52 -4.31 5.29
C PHE A 46 3.54 -5.48 5.44
N SER A 47 3.38 -5.98 6.67
CA SER A 47 2.62 -7.20 6.98
C SER A 47 1.13 -7.13 6.63
N HIS A 48 0.56 -5.93 6.44
CA HIS A 48 -0.84 -5.75 6.06
C HIS A 48 -1.03 -5.39 4.58
N TYR A 49 0.01 -5.50 3.75
CA TYR A 49 -0.04 -5.10 2.35
C TYR A 49 -1.14 -5.81 1.56
N GLU A 50 -1.21 -7.15 1.63
CA GLU A 50 -2.25 -7.94 0.94
C GLU A 50 -3.66 -7.57 1.42
N ARG A 51 -3.83 -7.32 2.73
CA ARG A 51 -5.12 -6.92 3.30
C ARG A 51 -5.56 -5.52 2.89
N MET A 52 -4.66 -4.70 2.39
CA MET A 52 -4.92 -3.33 1.94
C MET A 52 -4.95 -3.20 0.43
N LYS A 53 -4.71 -4.30 -0.30
CA LYS A 53 -4.70 -4.35 -1.77
C LYS A 53 -6.04 -3.92 -2.38
N PHE A 54 -7.15 -4.08 -1.66
CA PHE A 54 -8.47 -3.57 -2.08
C PHE A 54 -8.52 -2.04 -2.26
N LEU A 55 -7.56 -1.29 -1.72
CA LEU A 55 -7.45 0.16 -1.99
C LEU A 55 -6.99 0.47 -3.41
N ASP A 56 -6.42 -0.53 -4.11
CA ASP A 56 -6.09 -0.44 -5.54
C ASP A 56 -7.30 -0.73 -6.44
N ASP A 57 -8.37 -1.33 -5.89
CA ASP A 57 -9.62 -1.54 -6.62
C ASP A 57 -10.31 -0.19 -6.80
N SER A 58 -9.84 0.58 -7.78
CA SER A 58 -10.57 1.72 -8.29
C SER A 58 -11.89 1.18 -8.81
N VAL A 59 -13.00 1.50 -8.13
CA VAL A 59 -14.33 1.31 -8.71
C VAL A 59 -14.27 2.01 -10.07
N PRO A 60 -14.42 1.29 -11.19
CA PRO A 60 -14.54 1.96 -12.46
C PRO A 60 -15.77 2.84 -12.34
N THR A 61 -15.56 4.16 -12.30
CA THR A 61 -16.63 5.11 -12.54
C THR A 61 -17.03 4.88 -13.99
N VAL A 62 -17.94 3.93 -14.19
CA VAL A 62 -18.62 3.73 -15.46
C VAL A 62 -19.41 5.03 -15.70
N PRO A 63 -19.19 5.72 -16.83
CA PRO A 63 -19.89 6.96 -17.18
C PRO A 63 -21.40 6.75 -17.35
#